data_AF-A0A7S1C1V5-F1
#
_entry.id   AF-A0A7S1C1V5-F1
#
_cell.length_a   1.000
_cell.length_b   1.000
_cell.length_c   1.000
_cell.angle_alpha   90.00
_cell.angle_beta   90.00
_cell.angle_gamma   90.00
#
_symmetry.space_group_name_H-M   'P 1'
#
loop_
_entity.id
_entity.type
_entity.pdbx_description
1 polymer ?
#
loop_
_entity_poly.entity_id
_entity_poly.type
_entity_poly.pdbx_seq_one_letter_code
_entity_poly.pdbx_strand_id
1 'polypeptide(L)'
;MATAAGEAPRSSRAEGCCACDTLLRWADVGNAAVVTDAVWTTEPGRELLGLWRLSVFLYTVVSVIPDWFTFDRLFVIFLTHVGSSSVIVYFGVAAFASINHTFRCVTNGTDALRRSCGGARTPTAWVWLNRAAFFLFEFAFAFEFGIVVLYWGVLYDPDLDTVDFDNLNAHLLLLCIMLVELLLSRMRFRARHLALVLAGAVVYLVLNMVVSLADEPVYRVLKWDRGGDAVLVIGSFILLIIGFFVGMGFAAARDKCVPYAGGREPVGEGARSTEFVKISSHAERTAAAEAKAAEMPPDP
;
A
#
# COMPACT_ATOMS: atom_id res chain seq x y z
N MET A 1 -30.40 53.15 -32.08
CA MET A 1 -30.34 53.27 -30.61
C MET A 1 -29.62 52.04 -30.09
N ALA A 2 -28.55 52.27 -29.32
CA ALA A 2 -27.53 51.30 -28.95
C ALA A 2 -28.04 50.20 -28.00
N THR A 3 -27.66 48.96 -28.26
CA THR A 3 -27.84 47.81 -27.37
C THR A 3 -26.58 47.63 -26.51
N ALA A 4 -26.75 47.78 -25.20
CA ALA A 4 -25.70 47.60 -24.20
C ALA A 4 -25.37 46.11 -24.04
N ALA A 5 -24.10 45.75 -24.27
CA ALA A 5 -23.57 44.43 -23.96
C ALA A 5 -23.23 44.37 -22.46
N GLY A 6 -23.93 43.51 -21.72
CA GLY A 6 -23.65 43.25 -20.30
C GLY A 6 -22.41 42.38 -20.14
N GLU A 7 -21.40 42.90 -19.46
CA GLU A 7 -20.23 42.14 -19.03
C GLU A 7 -20.63 41.12 -17.95
N ALA A 8 -20.27 39.85 -18.17
CA ALA A 8 -20.42 38.79 -17.19
C ALA A 8 -19.46 39.00 -16.01
N PRO A 9 -19.87 38.69 -14.77
CA PRO A 9 -19.04 38.91 -13.59
C PRO A 9 -17.82 37.99 -13.61
N ARG A 10 -16.63 38.60 -13.49
CA ARG A 10 -15.36 37.90 -13.28
C ARG A 10 -15.44 37.09 -12.00
N SER A 11 -15.36 35.77 -12.11
CA SER A 11 -15.25 34.88 -10.96
C SER A 11 -13.95 35.17 -10.21
N SER A 12 -14.08 35.65 -8.98
CA SER A 12 -12.98 35.81 -8.04
C SER A 12 -12.29 34.48 -7.83
N ARG A 13 -11.04 34.35 -8.29
CA ARG A 13 -10.15 33.25 -7.94
C ARG A 13 -10.02 33.23 -6.41
N ALA A 14 -10.54 32.18 -5.79
CA ALA A 14 -10.26 31.87 -4.41
C ALA A 14 -8.77 31.55 -4.29
N GLU A 15 -8.00 32.48 -3.76
CA GLU A 15 -6.61 32.25 -3.35
C GLU A 15 -6.62 31.24 -2.20
N GLY A 16 -6.28 30.00 -2.55
CA GLY A 16 -6.29 28.85 -1.66
C GLY A 16 -5.19 28.96 -0.61
N CYS A 17 -5.60 28.82 0.65
CA CYS A 17 -4.77 28.79 1.84
C CYS A 17 -3.65 27.74 1.73
N CYS A 18 -2.39 28.21 1.69
CA CYS A 18 -1.17 27.41 1.43
C CYS A 18 -0.89 26.26 2.43
N ALA A 19 -1.54 26.24 3.61
CA ALA A 19 -1.26 25.25 4.64
C ALA A 19 -2.03 23.92 4.48
N CYS A 20 -3.14 23.90 3.72
CA CYS A 20 -3.86 22.65 3.41
C CYS A 20 -3.20 21.83 2.29
N ASP A 21 -2.31 22.46 1.51
CA ASP A 21 -1.74 21.86 0.31
C ASP A 21 -0.69 20.78 0.63
N THR A 22 0.00 20.90 1.76
CA THR A 22 1.02 19.92 2.16
C THR A 22 0.40 18.59 2.60
N LEU A 23 -0.72 18.61 3.34
CA LEU A 23 -1.45 17.38 3.72
C LEU A 23 -2.26 16.81 2.54
N LEU A 24 -2.69 17.64 1.58
CA LEU A 24 -3.31 17.18 0.33
C LEU A 24 -2.31 16.59 -0.68
N ARG A 25 -1.02 16.99 -0.64
CA ARG A 25 0.06 16.35 -1.41
C ARG A 25 0.36 14.92 -0.96
N TRP A 26 0.15 14.58 0.32
CA TRP A 26 0.12 13.18 0.77
C TRP A 26 -1.12 12.43 0.25
N ALA A 27 -2.17 13.17 -0.06
CA ALA A 27 -3.50 12.69 -0.38
C ALA A 27 -3.80 12.65 -1.88
N ASP A 28 -2.85 12.23 -2.71
CA ASP A 28 -3.08 12.03 -4.15
C ASP A 28 -4.41 11.32 -4.46
N VAL A 29 -5.34 12.13 -4.95
CA VAL A 29 -6.78 11.84 -5.10
C VAL A 29 -7.05 10.88 -6.26
N GLY A 30 -6.07 10.61 -7.12
CA GLY A 30 -6.23 9.73 -8.28
C GLY A 30 -6.32 8.21 -7.99
N ASN A 31 -6.16 7.78 -6.74
CA ASN A 31 -5.82 6.37 -6.43
C ASN A 31 -6.89 5.55 -5.70
N ALA A 32 -8.06 6.11 -5.39
CA ALA A 32 -9.10 5.35 -4.68
C ALA A 32 -9.73 4.23 -5.54
N ALA A 33 -9.66 4.33 -6.88
CA ALA A 33 -10.22 3.32 -7.79
C ALA A 33 -9.35 2.07 -7.96
N VAL A 34 -8.09 2.10 -7.54
CA VAL A 34 -7.09 1.08 -7.93
C VAL A 34 -7.19 -0.21 -7.09
N VAL A 35 -7.70 -0.16 -5.85
CA VAL A 35 -7.90 -1.38 -5.02
C VAL A 35 -9.02 -2.27 -5.58
N THR A 36 -10.00 -1.64 -6.24
CA THR A 36 -11.16 -2.30 -6.86
C THR A 36 -10.97 -2.61 -8.34
N ASP A 37 -9.94 -2.04 -8.97
CA ASP A 37 -9.61 -2.35 -10.36
C ASP A 37 -8.80 -3.65 -10.39
N ALA A 38 -9.53 -4.75 -10.57
CA ALA A 38 -8.95 -6.02 -10.98
C ALA A 38 -8.24 -5.86 -12.33
N VAL A 39 -7.26 -6.73 -12.62
CA VAL A 39 -6.72 -6.87 -13.99
C VAL A 39 -7.85 -7.04 -15.00
N TRP A 40 -8.92 -7.69 -14.57
CA TRP A 40 -10.17 -7.85 -15.28
C TRP A 40 -11.06 -6.62 -15.07
N THR A 41 -11.05 -5.69 -16.03
CA THR A 41 -11.90 -4.48 -15.99
C THR A 41 -13.38 -4.78 -16.28
N THR A 42 -13.73 -6.05 -16.52
CA THR A 42 -15.10 -6.50 -16.74
C THR A 42 -15.81 -6.71 -15.40
N GLU A 43 -17.13 -6.56 -15.36
CA GLU A 43 -17.93 -6.79 -14.14
C GLU A 43 -17.69 -8.18 -13.51
N PRO A 44 -17.66 -9.30 -14.29
CA PRO A 44 -17.37 -10.61 -13.73
C PRO A 44 -16.01 -10.70 -13.04
N GLY A 45 -15.02 -9.97 -13.57
CA GLY A 45 -13.68 -9.93 -13.01
C GLY A 45 -13.61 -9.33 -11.61
N ARG A 46 -14.43 -8.30 -11.35
CA ARG A 46 -14.50 -7.64 -10.04
C ARG A 46 -15.18 -8.52 -9.00
N GLU A 47 -16.24 -9.21 -9.40
CA GLU A 47 -16.96 -10.16 -8.53
C GLU A 47 -16.06 -11.33 -8.15
N LEU A 48 -15.35 -11.91 -9.12
CA LEU A 48 -14.39 -12.99 -8.88
C LEU A 48 -13.27 -12.56 -7.93
N LEU A 49 -12.72 -11.34 -8.08
CA LEU A 49 -11.71 -10.82 -7.16
C LEU A 49 -12.27 -10.63 -5.73
N GLY A 50 -13.51 -10.16 -5.61
CA GLY A 50 -14.20 -10.06 -4.32
C GLY A 50 -14.39 -11.42 -3.65
N LEU A 51 -14.84 -12.42 -4.42
CA LEU A 51 -15.01 -13.79 -3.94
C LEU A 51 -13.68 -14.42 -3.54
N TRP A 52 -12.62 -14.22 -4.33
CA TRP A 52 -11.27 -14.64 -4.00
C TRP A 52 -10.82 -14.08 -2.65
N ARG A 53 -10.89 -12.75 -2.46
CA ARG A 53 -10.48 -12.09 -1.21
C ARG A 53 -11.29 -12.57 -0.01
N LEU A 54 -12.60 -12.74 -0.16
CA LEU A 54 -13.46 -13.27 0.90
C LEU A 54 -13.09 -14.72 1.23
N SER A 55 -12.84 -15.55 0.23
CA SER A 55 -12.47 -16.96 0.42
C SER A 55 -11.14 -17.08 1.16
N VAL A 56 -10.14 -16.28 0.78
CA VAL A 56 -8.84 -16.23 1.47
C VAL A 56 -8.97 -15.68 2.89
N PHE A 57 -9.78 -14.64 3.10
CA PHE A 57 -10.04 -14.13 4.45
C PHE A 57 -10.66 -15.21 5.34
N LEU A 58 -11.71 -15.89 4.87
CA LEU A 58 -12.33 -16.97 5.64
C LEU A 58 -11.37 -18.14 5.87
N TYR A 59 -10.58 -18.52 4.86
CA TYR A 59 -9.56 -19.55 4.98
C TYR A 59 -8.55 -19.21 6.08
N THR A 60 -7.94 -18.02 6.02
CA THR A 60 -6.91 -17.59 6.98
C THR A 60 -7.46 -17.39 8.39
N VAL A 61 -8.71 -16.92 8.53
CA VAL A 61 -9.42 -16.88 9.81
C VAL A 61 -9.56 -18.30 10.38
N VAL A 62 -10.02 -19.25 9.59
CA VAL A 62 -10.25 -20.63 10.05
C VAL A 62 -8.95 -21.38 10.31
N SER A 63 -7.91 -21.16 9.51
CA SER A 63 -6.66 -21.90 9.64
C SER A 63 -5.72 -21.33 10.70
N VAL A 64 -5.70 -20.01 10.91
CA VAL A 64 -4.72 -19.37 11.81
C VAL A 64 -5.32 -19.05 13.17
N ILE A 65 -6.58 -18.59 13.27
CA ILE A 65 -7.14 -18.15 14.56
C ILE A 65 -7.21 -19.25 15.62
N PRO A 66 -7.53 -20.53 15.30
CA PRO A 66 -7.48 -21.59 16.31
C PRO A 66 -6.12 -21.65 17.01
N ASP A 67 -5.02 -21.47 16.27
CA ASP A 67 -3.67 -21.46 16.84
C ASP A 67 -3.46 -20.27 17.79
N TRP A 68 -4.14 -19.14 17.56
CA TRP A 68 -4.05 -17.98 18.48
C TRP A 68 -4.54 -18.29 19.88
N PHE A 69 -5.44 -19.26 20.01
CA PHE A 69 -5.99 -19.69 21.30
C PHE A 69 -5.22 -20.85 21.93
N THR A 70 -4.39 -21.56 21.14
CA THR A 70 -3.55 -22.65 21.67
C THR A 70 -2.21 -22.14 22.17
N PHE A 71 -1.64 -21.13 21.53
CA PHE A 71 -0.48 -20.41 22.04
C PHE A 71 -0.95 -19.40 23.10
N ASP A 72 -0.33 -19.44 24.28
CA ASP A 72 -0.59 -18.51 25.39
C ASP A 72 -0.36 -17.03 24.99
N ARG A 73 -0.37 -16.11 25.96
CA ARG A 73 -0.21 -14.63 25.81
C ARG A 73 0.95 -14.16 24.92
N LEU A 74 1.88 -15.04 24.53
CA LEU A 74 3.05 -14.78 23.70
C LEU A 74 2.80 -14.87 22.18
N PHE A 75 1.58 -15.20 21.74
CA PHE A 75 1.26 -15.39 20.32
C PHE A 75 1.76 -14.26 19.39
N VAL A 76 1.55 -12.99 19.75
CA VAL A 76 1.88 -11.84 18.86
C VAL A 76 3.40 -11.62 18.70
N ILE A 77 4.24 -12.37 19.42
CA ILE A 77 5.68 -12.09 19.52
C ILE A 77 6.47 -12.88 18.45
N PHE A 78 5.89 -13.95 17.90
CA PHE A 78 6.47 -14.65 16.76
C PHE A 78 6.18 -13.90 15.46
N LEU A 79 7.22 -13.71 14.65
CA LEU A 79 7.15 -13.02 13.35
C LEU A 79 6.12 -13.67 12.42
N THR A 80 6.03 -15.00 12.39
CA THR A 80 5.02 -15.75 11.60
C THR A 80 3.60 -15.35 11.97
N HIS A 81 3.34 -15.09 13.25
CA HIS A 81 2.03 -14.67 13.74
C HIS A 81 1.74 -13.22 13.39
N VAL A 82 2.74 -12.33 13.40
CA VAL A 82 2.60 -10.96 12.89
C VAL A 82 2.33 -10.95 11.38
N GLY A 83 3.04 -11.78 10.61
CA GLY A 83 2.84 -11.97 9.18
C GLY A 83 1.41 -12.42 8.87
N SER A 84 1.01 -13.58 9.40
CA SER A 84 -0.34 -14.13 9.22
C SER A 84 -1.45 -13.19 9.70
N SER A 85 -1.27 -12.50 10.84
CA SER A 85 -2.21 -11.46 11.30
C SER A 85 -2.36 -10.33 10.28
N SER A 86 -1.25 -9.87 9.71
CA SER A 86 -1.27 -8.80 8.71
C SER A 86 -1.97 -9.24 7.42
N VAL A 87 -1.81 -10.52 7.02
CA VAL A 87 -2.52 -11.13 5.89
C VAL A 87 -4.03 -11.19 6.15
N ILE A 88 -4.45 -11.65 7.35
CA ILE A 88 -5.87 -11.71 7.74
C ILE A 88 -6.49 -10.31 7.70
N VAL A 89 -5.83 -9.33 8.32
CA VAL A 89 -6.32 -7.94 8.37
C VAL A 89 -6.38 -7.34 6.96
N TYR A 90 -5.37 -7.57 6.14
CA TYR A 90 -5.37 -7.14 4.73
C TYR A 90 -6.56 -7.73 3.97
N PHE A 91 -6.73 -9.06 3.97
CA PHE A 91 -7.80 -9.71 3.19
C PHE A 91 -9.19 -9.37 3.74
N GLY A 92 -9.34 -9.17 5.05
CA GLY A 92 -10.59 -8.69 5.64
C GLY A 92 -10.96 -7.28 5.15
N VAL A 93 -10.00 -6.35 5.18
CA VAL A 93 -10.18 -4.99 4.66
C VAL A 93 -10.46 -5.01 3.16
N ALA A 94 -9.70 -5.79 2.39
CA ALA A 94 -9.82 -5.87 0.94
C ALA A 94 -11.13 -6.55 0.49
N ALA A 95 -11.57 -7.59 1.19
CA ALA A 95 -12.84 -8.26 0.93
C ALA A 95 -14.03 -7.34 1.22
N PHE A 96 -14.03 -6.69 2.39
CA PHE A 96 -15.03 -5.68 2.71
C PHE A 96 -15.01 -4.54 1.67
N ALA A 97 -13.81 -4.15 1.22
CA ALA A 97 -13.68 -3.12 0.21
C ALA A 97 -14.31 -3.54 -1.15
N SER A 98 -14.05 -4.77 -1.58
CA SER A 98 -14.65 -5.30 -2.82
C SER A 98 -16.18 -5.43 -2.72
N ILE A 99 -16.70 -6.00 -1.62
CA ILE A 99 -18.15 -6.23 -1.44
C ILE A 99 -18.92 -4.91 -1.40
N ASN A 100 -18.45 -3.94 -0.61
CA ASN A 100 -19.12 -2.64 -0.51
C ASN A 100 -19.08 -1.88 -1.84
N HIS A 101 -17.99 -2.01 -2.62
CA HIS A 101 -17.94 -1.44 -3.97
C HIS A 101 -19.01 -2.07 -4.88
N THR A 102 -19.10 -3.40 -4.93
CA THR A 102 -20.11 -4.11 -5.72
C THR A 102 -21.52 -3.70 -5.31
N PHE A 103 -21.82 -3.66 -4.01
CA PHE A 103 -23.13 -3.25 -3.51
C PHE A 103 -23.50 -1.83 -3.96
N ARG A 104 -22.55 -0.88 -3.92
CA ARG A 104 -22.78 0.50 -4.38
C ARG A 104 -22.99 0.60 -5.88
N CYS A 105 -22.28 -0.21 -6.68
CA CYS A 105 -22.50 -0.28 -8.13
C CYS A 105 -23.92 -0.76 -8.45
N VAL A 106 -24.37 -1.82 -7.77
CA VAL A 106 -25.70 -2.40 -7.98
C VAL A 106 -26.80 -1.42 -7.54
N THR A 107 -26.64 -0.77 -6.39
CA THR A 107 -27.68 0.11 -5.82
C THR A 107 -27.80 1.47 -6.49
N ASN A 108 -26.68 2.12 -6.83
CA ASN A 108 -26.69 3.50 -7.33
C ASN A 108 -26.50 3.60 -8.87
N GLY A 109 -26.23 2.47 -9.53
CA GLY A 109 -25.77 2.46 -10.91
C GLY A 109 -24.32 2.96 -11.06
N THR A 110 -23.66 2.55 -12.14
CA THR A 110 -22.26 2.88 -12.42
C THR A 110 -22.03 4.38 -12.62
N ASP A 111 -23.03 5.11 -13.13
CA ASP A 111 -22.95 6.55 -13.40
C ASP A 111 -22.97 7.42 -12.13
N ALA A 112 -23.61 6.96 -11.05
CA ALA A 112 -23.62 7.69 -9.78
C ALA A 112 -22.25 7.64 -9.09
N LEU A 113 -21.56 6.49 -9.17
CA LEU A 113 -20.19 6.34 -8.67
C LEU A 113 -19.21 7.22 -9.45
N ARG A 114 -19.34 7.27 -10.78
CA ARG A 114 -18.48 8.10 -11.62
C ARG A 114 -18.61 9.59 -11.30
N ARG A 115 -19.83 10.04 -11.01
CA ARG A 115 -20.10 11.42 -10.56
C ARG A 115 -19.58 11.69 -9.15
N SER A 116 -19.70 10.71 -8.25
CA SER A 116 -19.20 10.82 -6.87
C SER A 116 -17.68 10.92 -6.80
N CYS A 117 -16.95 10.29 -7.73
CA CYS A 117 -15.49 10.40 -7.82
C CYS A 117 -15.01 11.71 -8.45
N GLY A 118 -15.86 12.43 -9.19
CA GLY A 118 -15.52 13.71 -9.85
C GLY A 118 -15.80 14.97 -9.01
N GLY A 119 -16.50 14.85 -7.88
CA GLY A 119 -16.87 15.97 -7.02
C GLY A 119 -15.85 16.25 -5.92
N ALA A 120 -15.25 17.44 -5.94
CA ALA A 120 -14.08 17.85 -5.14
C ALA A 120 -14.24 17.95 -3.59
N ARG A 121 -15.23 17.34 -2.94
CA ARG A 121 -15.41 17.50 -1.49
C ARG A 121 -15.88 16.23 -0.78
N THR A 122 -14.91 15.41 -0.41
CA THR A 122 -14.63 14.91 0.95
C THR A 122 -13.76 13.65 0.83
N PRO A 123 -12.69 13.51 1.63
CA PRO A 123 -12.07 12.22 1.84
C PRO A 123 -13.08 11.36 2.60
N THR A 124 -13.92 10.66 1.84
CA THR A 124 -14.81 9.66 2.41
C THR A 124 -13.96 8.61 3.13
N ALA A 125 -14.50 8.01 4.21
CA ALA A 125 -13.86 6.90 4.92
C ALA A 125 -13.33 5.80 3.97
N TRP A 126 -13.91 5.72 2.78
CA TRP A 126 -13.50 4.84 1.70
C TRP A 126 -12.11 5.08 1.13
N VAL A 127 -11.71 6.34 0.96
CA VAL A 127 -10.38 6.66 0.46
C VAL A 127 -9.33 6.16 1.46
N TRP A 128 -9.61 6.33 2.76
CA TRP A 128 -8.75 5.85 3.83
C TRP A 128 -8.69 4.33 3.90
N LEU A 129 -9.82 3.65 3.75
CA LEU A 129 -9.85 2.19 3.75
C LEU A 129 -9.01 1.59 2.61
N ASN A 130 -9.13 2.14 1.40
CA ASN A 130 -8.31 1.72 0.27
C ASN A 130 -6.83 2.00 0.49
N ARG A 131 -6.47 3.15 1.07
CA ARG A 131 -5.08 3.45 1.44
C ARG A 131 -4.53 2.49 2.48
N ALA A 132 -5.34 2.15 3.49
CA ALA A 132 -4.98 1.15 4.49
C ALA A 132 -4.77 -0.20 3.83
N ALA A 133 -5.66 -0.64 2.92
CA ALA A 133 -5.51 -1.88 2.17
C ALA A 133 -4.19 -1.95 1.40
N PHE A 134 -3.82 -0.87 0.68
CA PHE A 134 -2.54 -0.79 -0.03
C PHE A 134 -1.35 -0.96 0.92
N PHE A 135 -1.33 -0.20 2.01
CA PHE A 135 -0.24 -0.28 2.97
C PHE A 135 -0.16 -1.66 3.62
N LEU A 136 -1.31 -2.19 4.08
CA LEU A 136 -1.40 -3.51 4.69
C LEU A 136 -0.92 -4.61 3.75
N PHE A 137 -1.24 -4.51 2.46
CA PHE A 137 -0.72 -5.44 1.46
C PHE A 137 0.79 -5.41 1.35
N GLU A 138 1.36 -4.21 1.16
CA GLU A 138 2.81 -4.05 1.00
C GLU A 138 3.57 -4.48 2.27
N PHE A 139 2.99 -4.20 3.45
CA PHE A 139 3.49 -4.63 4.75
C PHE A 139 3.47 -6.16 4.87
N ALA A 140 2.30 -6.78 4.68
CA ALA A 140 2.13 -8.22 4.77
C ALA A 140 3.02 -8.95 3.76
N PHE A 141 3.09 -8.49 2.50
CA PHE A 141 3.93 -9.09 1.47
C PHE A 141 5.41 -9.09 1.85
N ALA A 142 5.93 -7.95 2.33
CA ALA A 142 7.34 -7.84 2.71
C ALA A 142 7.67 -8.74 3.93
N PHE A 143 6.78 -8.80 4.92
CA PHE A 143 6.93 -9.66 6.09
C PHE A 143 6.88 -11.14 5.73
N GLU A 144 5.87 -11.58 4.98
CA GLU A 144 5.75 -12.97 4.51
C GLU A 144 6.98 -13.39 3.70
N PHE A 145 7.48 -12.52 2.83
CA PHE A 145 8.72 -12.79 2.11
C PHE A 145 9.91 -13.00 3.06
N GLY A 146 10.07 -12.11 4.05
CA GLY A 146 11.12 -12.26 5.07
C GLY A 146 10.96 -13.54 5.89
N ILE A 147 9.74 -13.89 6.30
CA ILE A 147 9.41 -15.10 7.05
C ILE A 147 9.81 -16.34 6.27
N VAL A 148 9.43 -16.44 4.99
CA VAL A 148 9.76 -17.59 4.13
C VAL A 148 11.28 -17.78 4.06
N VAL A 149 12.03 -16.71 3.76
CA VAL A 149 13.49 -16.81 3.60
C VAL A 149 14.19 -17.10 4.93
N LEU A 150 13.77 -16.45 6.03
CA LEU A 150 14.36 -16.70 7.35
C LEU A 150 14.02 -18.09 7.88
N TYR A 151 12.78 -18.54 7.70
CA TYR A 151 12.37 -19.85 8.16
C TYR A 151 13.14 -20.94 7.42
N TRP A 152 13.00 -21.01 6.09
CA TRP A 152 13.63 -22.07 5.30
C TRP A 152 15.15 -21.94 5.19
N GLY A 153 15.69 -20.73 5.34
CA GLY A 153 17.14 -20.49 5.21
C GLY A 153 17.92 -20.55 6.52
N VAL A 154 17.26 -20.33 7.66
CA VAL A 154 17.95 -20.18 8.96
C VAL A 154 17.32 -21.01 10.08
N LEU A 155 15.99 -21.07 10.16
CA LEU A 155 15.30 -21.68 11.32
C LEU A 155 14.91 -23.14 11.10
N TYR A 156 14.66 -23.55 9.86
CA TYR A 156 14.22 -24.91 9.53
C TYR A 156 15.31 -25.93 9.88
N ASP A 157 14.96 -26.88 10.74
CA ASP A 157 15.83 -27.96 11.15
C ASP A 157 15.18 -29.30 10.76
N PRO A 158 15.71 -30.06 9.79
CA PRO A 158 15.10 -31.32 9.33
C PRO A 158 15.03 -32.40 10.43
N ASP A 159 15.78 -32.27 11.52
CA ASP A 159 15.72 -33.20 12.66
C ASP A 159 14.56 -32.87 13.62
N LEU A 160 14.06 -31.63 13.60
CA LEU A 160 13.00 -31.14 14.49
C LEU A 160 11.69 -30.83 13.75
N ASP A 161 11.78 -30.43 12.48
CA ASP A 161 10.70 -29.90 11.68
C ASP A 161 10.33 -30.84 10.52
N THR A 162 9.03 -31.15 10.43
CA THR A 162 8.47 -31.90 9.31
C THR A 162 7.99 -30.96 8.20
N VAL A 163 8.24 -31.34 6.95
CA VAL A 163 7.64 -30.65 5.78
C VAL A 163 6.22 -31.19 5.57
N ASP A 164 5.31 -30.78 6.45
CA ASP A 164 3.88 -31.09 6.36
C ASP A 164 3.06 -29.87 5.90
N PHE A 165 1.75 -30.05 5.81
CA PHE A 165 0.84 -29.01 5.35
C PHE A 165 0.82 -27.81 6.30
N ASP A 166 0.90 -28.03 7.61
CA ASP A 166 0.81 -26.95 8.61
C ASP A 166 2.05 -26.06 8.55
N ASN A 167 3.23 -26.67 8.42
CA ASN A 167 4.49 -25.97 8.23
C ASN A 167 4.51 -25.16 6.91
N LEU A 168 4.14 -25.81 5.79
CA LEU A 168 4.03 -25.14 4.50
C LEU A 168 2.98 -24.02 4.53
N ASN A 169 1.86 -24.21 5.21
CA ASN A 169 0.82 -23.21 5.35
C ASN A 169 1.34 -21.98 6.12
N ALA A 170 1.98 -22.19 7.26
CA ALA A 170 2.49 -21.12 8.12
C ALA A 170 3.63 -20.31 7.49
N HIS A 171 4.47 -20.93 6.65
CA HIS A 171 5.71 -20.33 6.19
C HIS A 171 5.85 -20.16 4.68
N LEU A 172 4.95 -20.67 3.84
CA LEU A 172 5.06 -20.54 2.38
C LEU A 172 3.74 -20.17 1.70
N LEU A 173 2.63 -20.80 2.11
CA LEU A 173 1.35 -20.65 1.44
C LEU A 173 0.83 -19.22 1.48
N LEU A 174 1.02 -18.50 2.60
CA LEU A 174 0.60 -17.11 2.73
C LEU A 174 1.34 -16.18 1.75
N LEU A 175 2.65 -16.35 1.56
CA LEU A 175 3.39 -15.61 0.53
C LEU A 175 2.85 -15.94 -0.87
N CYS A 176 2.60 -17.22 -1.17
CA CYS A 176 2.02 -17.64 -2.45
C CYS A 176 0.64 -17.00 -2.71
N ILE A 177 -0.22 -16.95 -1.69
CA ILE A 177 -1.52 -16.27 -1.74
C ILE A 177 -1.34 -14.78 -2.03
N MET A 178 -0.39 -14.12 -1.36
CA MET A 178 -0.10 -12.70 -1.57
C MET A 178 0.47 -12.42 -2.97
N LEU A 179 1.26 -13.34 -3.54
CA LEU A 179 1.70 -13.28 -4.94
C LEU A 179 0.52 -13.42 -5.91
N VAL A 180 -0.39 -14.37 -5.68
CA VAL A 180 -1.61 -14.50 -6.49
C VAL A 180 -2.46 -13.23 -6.40
N GLU A 181 -2.65 -12.68 -5.20
CA GLU A 181 -3.35 -11.40 -5.03
C GLU A 181 -2.64 -10.26 -5.76
N LEU A 182 -1.31 -10.19 -5.75
CA LEU A 182 -0.56 -9.21 -6.52
C LEU A 182 -0.82 -9.34 -8.03
N LEU A 183 -0.98 -10.56 -8.53
CA LEU A 183 -1.23 -10.80 -9.96
C LEU A 183 -2.69 -10.49 -10.35
N LEU A 184 -3.64 -10.79 -9.47
CA LEU A 184 -5.08 -10.57 -9.72
C LEU A 184 -5.50 -9.11 -9.51
N SER A 185 -4.97 -8.47 -8.47
CA SER A 185 -5.17 -7.06 -8.18
C SER A 185 -4.19 -6.21 -9.00
N ARG A 186 -4.56 -4.98 -9.36
CA ARG A 186 -3.60 -4.01 -9.93
C ARG A 186 -2.90 -3.19 -8.86
N MET A 187 -2.60 -3.81 -7.72
CA MET A 187 -1.90 -3.10 -6.65
C MET A 187 -0.51 -2.67 -7.07
N ARG A 188 -0.12 -1.46 -6.66
CA ARG A 188 1.19 -0.88 -6.93
C ARG A 188 1.90 -0.64 -5.61
N PHE A 189 3.17 -1.03 -5.57
CA PHE A 189 4.05 -0.69 -4.46
C PHE A 189 4.49 0.76 -4.59
N ARG A 190 4.51 1.50 -3.48
CA ARG A 190 5.05 2.86 -3.44
C ARG A 190 6.30 2.90 -2.58
N ALA A 191 7.44 3.30 -3.15
CA ALA A 191 8.71 3.36 -2.43
C ALA A 191 8.63 4.09 -1.08
N ARG A 192 7.80 5.14 -0.98
CA ARG A 192 7.58 5.89 0.27
C ARG A 192 7.00 5.06 1.42
N HIS A 193 6.26 3.99 1.14
CA HIS A 193 5.70 3.11 2.17
C HIS A 193 6.75 2.16 2.74
N LEU A 194 7.91 1.98 2.09
CA LEU A 194 9.02 1.20 2.66
C LEU A 194 9.39 1.70 4.06
N ALA A 195 9.41 3.02 4.28
CA ALA A 195 9.68 3.59 5.59
C ALA A 195 8.66 3.15 6.66
N LEU A 196 7.38 2.98 6.28
CA LEU A 196 6.33 2.50 7.18
C LEU A 196 6.46 1.01 7.46
N VAL A 197 6.85 0.21 6.46
CA VAL A 197 7.17 -1.21 6.63
C VAL A 197 8.34 -1.38 7.61
N LEU A 198 9.41 -0.63 7.42
CA LEU A 198 10.57 -0.64 8.32
C LEU A 198 10.21 -0.14 9.72
N ALA A 199 9.37 0.88 9.85
CA ALA A 199 8.89 1.33 11.16
C ALA A 199 8.13 0.22 11.90
N GLY A 200 7.27 -0.53 11.22
CA GLY A 200 6.60 -1.69 11.82
C GLY A 200 7.56 -2.82 12.20
N ALA A 201 8.61 -3.05 11.41
CA ALA A 201 9.67 -4.01 11.74
C ALA A 201 10.47 -3.59 12.99
N VAL A 202 10.75 -2.29 13.17
CA VAL A 202 11.36 -1.77 14.39
C VAL A 202 10.45 -1.97 15.60
N VAL A 203 9.16 -1.68 15.47
CA VAL A 203 8.19 -1.93 16.56
C VAL A 203 8.18 -3.41 16.95
N TYR A 204 8.12 -4.30 15.95
CA TYR A 204 8.20 -5.74 16.18
C TYR A 204 9.51 -6.14 16.90
N LEU A 205 10.66 -5.65 16.43
CA LEU A 205 11.96 -5.93 17.01
C LEU A 205 12.02 -5.54 18.49
N VAL A 206 11.53 -4.34 18.82
CA VAL A 206 11.49 -3.85 20.21
C VAL A 206 10.61 -4.75 21.08
N LEU A 207 9.42 -5.13 20.60
CA LEU A 207 8.54 -6.06 21.31
C LEU A 207 9.21 -7.41 21.53
N ASN A 208 9.84 -7.97 20.50
CA ASN A 208 10.54 -9.26 20.57
C ASN A 208 11.72 -9.21 21.55
N MET A 209 12.51 -8.13 21.53
CA MET A 209 13.63 -7.92 22.44
C MET A 209 13.16 -7.80 23.89
N VAL A 210 12.13 -6.98 24.17
CA VAL A 210 11.60 -6.79 25.53
C VAL A 210 11.13 -8.12 26.12
N VAL A 211 10.43 -8.94 25.34
CA VAL A 211 9.95 -10.24 25.79
C VAL A 211 11.13 -11.20 26.01
N SER A 212 12.04 -11.29 25.03
CA SER A 212 13.19 -12.20 25.11
C SER A 212 14.09 -11.92 26.30
N LEU A 213 14.17 -10.66 26.75
CA LEU A 213 14.95 -10.27 27.92
C LEU A 213 14.20 -10.47 29.25
N ALA A 214 12.87 -10.53 29.22
CA ALA A 214 12.04 -10.68 30.42
C ALA A 214 11.82 -12.15 30.81
N ASP A 215 11.83 -13.06 29.84
CA ASP A 215 11.52 -14.47 30.05
C ASP A 215 12.58 -15.35 29.37
N GLU A 216 12.27 -15.96 28.22
CA GLU A 216 13.20 -16.72 27.40
C GLU A 216 13.27 -16.17 25.97
N PRO A 217 14.41 -16.38 25.26
CA PRO A 217 14.54 -15.95 23.87
C PRO A 217 13.46 -16.56 22.98
N VAL A 218 12.68 -15.69 22.32
CA VAL A 218 11.58 -16.09 21.42
C VAL A 218 12.09 -17.01 20.30
N TYR A 219 13.32 -16.75 19.84
CA TYR A 219 14.01 -17.59 18.87
C TYR A 219 15.27 -18.16 19.49
N ARG A 220 15.44 -19.48 19.43
CA ARG A 220 16.63 -20.18 19.96
C ARG A 220 17.94 -19.67 19.35
N VAL A 221 17.89 -19.23 18.10
CA VAL A 221 19.05 -18.67 17.37
C VAL A 221 19.41 -17.26 17.83
N LEU A 222 18.49 -16.53 18.44
CA LEU A 222 18.62 -15.11 18.80
C LEU A 222 18.65 -14.94 20.32
N LYS A 223 19.83 -15.07 20.93
CA LYS A 223 19.97 -15.06 22.40
C LYS A 223 20.15 -13.67 23.00
N TRP A 224 20.37 -12.66 22.17
CA TRP A 224 20.62 -11.26 22.55
C TRP A 224 21.89 -11.03 23.38
N ASP A 225 22.81 -11.99 23.38
CA ASP A 225 24.04 -11.98 24.18
C ASP A 225 25.32 -12.01 23.32
N ARG A 226 25.18 -12.24 22.01
CA ARG A 226 26.30 -12.42 21.07
C ARG A 226 26.23 -11.40 19.95
N GLY A 227 27.41 -10.94 19.50
CA GLY A 227 27.50 -10.03 18.34
C GLY A 227 26.88 -10.61 17.06
N GLY A 228 26.80 -11.94 16.92
CA GLY A 228 26.12 -12.62 15.81
C GLY A 228 24.61 -12.37 15.76
N ASP A 229 23.97 -12.11 16.90
CA ASP A 229 22.54 -11.81 16.97
C ASP A 229 22.21 -10.51 16.22
N ALA A 230 23.10 -9.51 16.32
CA ALA A 230 22.97 -8.27 15.56
C ALA A 230 23.05 -8.49 14.04
N VAL A 231 23.86 -9.46 13.58
CA VAL A 231 23.95 -9.81 12.16
C VAL A 231 22.64 -10.41 11.67
N LEU A 232 22.00 -11.29 12.46
CA LEU A 232 20.70 -11.86 12.13
C LEU A 232 19.61 -10.78 12.06
N VAL A 233 19.61 -9.85 13.01
CA VAL A 233 18.66 -8.71 13.00
C VAL A 233 18.88 -7.82 11.79
N ILE A 234 20.12 -7.39 11.50
CA ILE A 234 20.40 -6.58 10.32
C ILE A 234 20.02 -7.34 9.04
N GLY A 235 20.33 -8.63 8.99
CA GLY A 235 19.96 -9.53 7.89
C GLY A 235 18.45 -9.58 7.66
N SER A 236 17.64 -9.68 8.72
CA SER A 236 16.17 -9.70 8.58
C SER A 236 15.62 -8.38 8.03
N PHE A 237 16.15 -7.24 8.46
CA PHE A 237 15.79 -5.94 7.87
C PHE A 237 16.15 -5.84 6.38
N ILE A 238 17.33 -6.34 5.99
CA ILE A 238 17.73 -6.40 4.58
C ILE A 238 16.77 -7.29 3.78
N LEU A 239 16.37 -8.44 4.33
CA LEU A 239 15.41 -9.33 3.67
C LEU A 239 14.03 -8.68 3.48
N LEU A 240 13.54 -7.90 4.46
CA LEU A 240 12.30 -7.15 4.31
C LEU A 240 12.40 -6.09 3.20
N ILE A 241 13.53 -5.39 3.10
CA ILE A 241 13.80 -4.43 2.02
C ILE A 241 13.79 -5.14 0.66
N ILE A 242 14.50 -6.28 0.56
CA ILE A 242 14.52 -7.10 -0.66
C ILE A 242 13.10 -7.56 -1.01
N GLY A 243 12.34 -8.10 -0.06
CA GLY A 243 10.96 -8.54 -0.26
C GLY A 243 10.06 -7.43 -0.78
N PHE A 244 10.18 -6.22 -0.23
CA PHE A 244 9.44 -5.06 -0.70
C PHE A 244 9.78 -4.71 -2.16
N PHE A 245 11.06 -4.69 -2.53
CA PHE A 245 11.48 -4.43 -3.91
C PHE A 245 11.15 -5.57 -4.88
N VAL A 246 11.15 -6.82 -4.41
CA VAL A 246 10.66 -7.97 -5.18
C VAL A 246 9.17 -7.79 -5.50
N GLY A 247 8.35 -7.43 -4.52
CA GLY A 247 6.93 -7.12 -4.73
C GLY A 247 6.72 -5.97 -5.73
N MET A 248 7.53 -4.91 -5.62
CA MET A 248 7.54 -3.81 -6.59
C MET A 248 7.92 -4.28 -8.01
N GLY A 249 8.94 -5.14 -8.13
CA GLY A 249 9.37 -5.72 -9.39
C GLY A 249 8.28 -6.58 -10.05
N PHE A 250 7.61 -7.44 -9.26
CA PHE A 250 6.46 -8.23 -9.74
C PHE A 250 5.30 -7.35 -10.20
N ALA A 251 4.96 -6.30 -9.44
CA ALA A 251 3.92 -5.36 -9.84
C ALA A 251 4.25 -4.66 -11.17
N ALA A 252 5.51 -4.24 -11.35
CA ALA A 252 5.98 -3.62 -12.57
C ALA A 252 6.00 -4.60 -13.76
N ALA A 253 6.40 -5.85 -13.54
CA ALA A 253 6.38 -6.90 -14.56
C ALA A 253 4.94 -7.22 -15.00
N ARG A 254 4.01 -7.37 -14.04
CA ARG A 254 2.57 -7.55 -14.32
C ARG A 254 2.02 -6.41 -15.16
N ASP A 255 2.29 -5.16 -14.77
CA ASP A 255 1.76 -3.98 -15.48
C ASP A 255 2.31 -3.87 -16.91
N LYS A 256 3.52 -4.38 -17.18
CA LYS A 256 4.07 -4.49 -18.55
C LYS A 256 3.43 -5.62 -19.35
N CYS A 257 3.22 -6.78 -18.73
CA CYS A 257 2.67 -7.97 -19.41
C CYS A 257 1.17 -7.88 -19.67
N VAL A 258 0.42 -7.16 -18.83
CA VAL A 258 -1.03 -7.02 -18.95
C VAL A 258 -1.41 -5.53 -18.95
N PRO A 259 -1.31 -4.86 -20.13
CA PRO A 259 -1.57 -3.43 -20.26
C PRO A 259 -2.97 -3.03 -19.80
N TYR A 260 -3.14 -1.76 -19.44
CA TYR A 260 -4.46 -1.25 -19.07
C TYR A 260 -5.41 -1.33 -20.26
N ALA A 261 -6.50 -2.10 -20.16
CA ALA A 261 -7.51 -2.24 -21.22
C ALA A 261 -8.14 -0.90 -21.64
N GLY A 262 -7.98 0.16 -20.83
CA GLY A 262 -8.47 1.51 -21.13
C GLY A 262 -7.49 2.41 -21.88
N GLY A 263 -6.29 1.95 -22.28
CA GLY A 263 -5.31 2.74 -23.04
C GLY A 263 -4.77 4.00 -22.35
N ARG A 264 -5.26 4.33 -21.16
CA ARG A 264 -4.67 5.36 -20.31
C ARG A 264 -3.41 4.77 -19.71
N GLU A 265 -2.27 5.28 -20.17
CA GLU A 265 -1.05 5.11 -19.41
C GLU A 265 -1.33 5.53 -17.96
N PRO A 266 -0.85 4.76 -16.98
CA PRO A 266 -0.82 5.23 -15.61
C PRO A 266 -0.26 6.64 -15.61
N VAL A 267 -0.89 7.58 -14.90
CA VAL A 267 -0.29 8.89 -14.64
C VAL A 267 1.00 8.60 -13.86
N GLY A 268 2.09 8.40 -14.58
CA GLY A 268 3.36 8.00 -14.01
C GLY A 268 3.86 9.12 -13.11
N GLU A 269 4.49 8.75 -12.00
CA GLU A 269 5.23 9.71 -11.15
C GLU A 269 6.20 10.57 -11.98
N GLY A 270 6.70 10.05 -13.10
CA GLY A 270 7.54 10.78 -14.05
C GLY A 270 6.87 11.99 -14.72
N ALA A 271 5.56 11.97 -14.96
CA ALA A 271 4.84 13.11 -15.55
C ALA A 271 4.82 14.33 -14.61
N ARG A 272 4.92 14.11 -13.30
CA ARG A 272 4.99 15.21 -12.33
C ARG A 272 6.39 15.79 -12.18
N SER A 273 7.44 15.01 -12.41
CA SER A 273 8.80 15.57 -12.41
C SER A 273 8.97 16.61 -13.53
N THR A 274 8.41 16.34 -14.71
CA THR A 274 8.48 17.30 -15.83
C THR A 274 7.51 18.46 -15.65
N GLU A 275 6.35 18.25 -15.02
CA GLU A 275 5.41 19.33 -14.73
C GLU A 275 5.92 20.26 -13.61
N PHE A 276 6.58 19.73 -12.57
CA PHE A 276 7.22 20.55 -11.52
C PHE A 276 8.43 21.33 -12.06
N VAL A 277 9.19 20.74 -13.00
CA VAL A 277 10.23 21.46 -13.76
C VAL A 277 9.62 22.58 -14.61
N LYS A 278 8.44 22.37 -15.21
CA LYS A 278 7.73 23.44 -15.93
C LYS A 278 7.22 24.55 -14.99
N ILE A 279 6.66 24.21 -13.84
CA ILE A 279 6.14 25.20 -12.87
C ILE A 279 7.27 26.03 -12.27
N SER A 280 8.39 25.41 -11.88
CA SER A 280 9.58 26.13 -11.40
C SER A 280 10.16 27.06 -12.48
N SER A 281 10.26 26.58 -13.73
CA SER A 281 10.73 27.42 -14.84
C SER A 281 9.79 28.61 -15.14
N HIS A 282 8.48 28.47 -14.92
CA HIS A 282 7.54 29.58 -15.08
C HIS A 282 7.70 30.58 -13.93
N ALA A 283 7.79 30.11 -12.67
CA ALA A 283 8.02 30.98 -11.52
C ALA A 283 9.31 31.79 -11.67
N GLU A 284 10.40 31.17 -12.09
CA GLU A 284 11.68 31.84 -12.38
C GLU A 284 11.55 32.90 -13.49
N ARG A 285 10.85 32.59 -14.58
CA ARG A 285 10.61 33.57 -15.66
C ARG A 285 9.74 34.74 -15.23
N THR A 286 8.79 34.51 -14.33
CA THR A 286 7.89 35.55 -13.83
C THR A 286 8.65 36.48 -12.89
N ALA A 287 9.43 35.92 -11.97
CA ALA A 287 10.32 36.70 -11.08
C ALA A 287 11.36 37.51 -11.87
N ALA A 288 11.95 36.92 -12.92
CA ALA A 288 12.89 37.63 -13.79
C ALA A 288 12.22 38.76 -14.58
N ALA A 289 10.98 38.58 -15.03
CA ALA A 289 10.22 39.62 -15.72
C ALA A 289 9.83 40.78 -14.79
N GLU A 290 9.43 40.49 -13.56
CA GLU A 290 9.12 41.50 -12.54
C GLU A 290 10.36 42.30 -12.13
N ALA A 291 11.50 41.63 -11.93
CA ALA A 291 12.76 42.32 -11.65
C ALA A 291 13.17 43.26 -12.80
N LYS A 292 13.03 42.80 -14.05
CA LYS A 292 13.34 43.63 -15.23
C LYS A 292 12.36 44.80 -15.40
N ALA A 293 11.09 44.63 -15.05
CA ALA A 293 10.11 45.71 -15.07
C ALA A 293 10.41 46.79 -14.01
N ALA A 294 10.95 46.39 -12.85
CA ALA A 294 11.38 47.33 -11.80
C ALA A 294 12.61 48.17 -12.18
N GLU A 295 13.42 47.72 -13.14
CA GLU A 295 14.59 48.46 -13.64
C GLU A 295 14.24 49.46 -14.76
N MET A 296 13.04 49.41 -15.34
CA MET A 296 12.66 50.37 -16.39
C MET A 296 12.38 51.75 -15.78
N PRO A 297 13.05 52.81 -16.28
CA PRO A 297 12.79 54.17 -15.82
C PRO A 297 11.34 54.57 -16.16
N PRO A 298 10.69 55.41 -15.33
CA PRO A 298 9.36 55.89 -15.62
C PRO A 298 9.36 56.64 -16.96
N ASP A 299 8.42 56.29 -17.85
CA ASP A 299 8.25 56.97 -19.13
C ASP A 299 7.96 58.46 -18.90
N PRO A 300 8.60 59.36 -19.66
CA PRO A 300 8.48 60.81 -19.51
C PRO A 300 7.10 61.36 -19.93
#